data_AF-A0AAN7SRQ1-F1
#
_entry.id   AF-A0AAN7SRQ1-F1
#
_cell.length_a   1.000
_cell.length_b   1.000
_cell.length_c   1.000
_cell.angle_alpha   90.00
_cell.angle_beta   90.00
_cell.angle_gamma   90.00
#
_symmetry.space_group_name_H-M   'P 1'
#
loop_
_entity.id
_entity.type
_entity.pdbx_description
1 polymer ?
#
loop_
_entity_poly.entity_id
_entity_poly.type
_entity_poly.pdbx_seq_one_letter_code
_entity_poly.pdbx_strand_id
1 'polypeptide(L)'
;MEAYPDGPCDQSEIDENNTEAEILAAQGLVNLLNSKQDVTEIDINSATNSLVEVRDAEIQEEISFLGDSNFQRFLTKILQKPVMYMTDVHTGRVKRFSELSIGEQRLSQLQKRIIRCKSNNYHYTISKQVYLMIGTNDILRNSTCHIMKGHMLRILASLKSLGVQHIYLCTLPPIIKANQKQKNNLEKLNNFLRRVKDRRIKVYDINKEIMSHNEELIERDGIHLNLRGLKILKSIILDKYTYAEAVNKERRLVDYCLTSEENDEDRNQHRSYYSTKQLHVSPPPTFNQEPQTLIQLNNVSYNAYKDYRAMIDEPIPIIPEASYSLEPREQPEALYELDDNFEIDAQNTPSGRNSNDFESERETRKNKEQSDLINQELLKRISGRVAQLLTLPRLLPEEDNIPKLPFKTIQELKIFETDYSDNVHNAIVNRVSLVSGKDMRTCIFNQLSDVLAPGVGHLCSWAGRNNNYSIQNTVITKILLDATRKNFPETKKNKFENVVKDWLKAGNQRYKRALQKQP
;
A
#
# COMPACT_ATOMS: atom_id res chain seq x y z
N MET A 1 32.23 10.15 -46.25
CA MET A 1 31.97 8.73 -46.61
C MET A 1 32.52 7.89 -45.48
N GLU A 2 31.65 7.45 -44.57
CA GLU A 2 31.90 6.34 -43.66
C GLU A 2 30.49 5.89 -43.20
N ALA A 3 30.16 4.65 -43.51
CA ALA A 3 28.83 4.06 -43.39
C ALA A 3 28.65 3.40 -42.02
N TYR A 4 27.51 3.64 -41.37
CA TYR A 4 27.06 2.89 -40.20
C TYR A 4 26.29 1.65 -40.67
N PRO A 5 26.41 0.49 -39.98
CA PRO A 5 25.61 -0.68 -40.30
C PRO A 5 24.26 -0.60 -39.55
N ASP A 6 23.17 -0.57 -40.32
CA ASP A 6 21.82 -0.87 -39.85
C ASP A 6 21.69 -2.37 -39.63
N GLY A 7 21.48 -2.79 -38.38
CA GLY A 7 21.00 -4.12 -38.03
C GLY A 7 19.58 -4.01 -37.46
N PRO A 8 18.61 -4.82 -37.92
CA PRO A 8 17.26 -4.79 -37.37
C PRO A 8 17.26 -5.33 -35.95
N CYS A 9 16.65 -4.56 -35.05
CA CYS A 9 16.38 -4.91 -33.67
C CYS A 9 15.18 -5.86 -33.64
N ASP A 10 15.42 -7.11 -33.26
CA ASP A 10 14.40 -8.14 -33.08
C ASP A 10 13.49 -7.74 -31.89
N GLN A 11 12.24 -7.42 -32.19
CA GLN A 11 11.20 -7.09 -31.22
C GLN A 11 9.93 -7.86 -31.55
N SER A 12 9.94 -9.18 -31.33
CA SER A 12 8.72 -9.96 -31.20
C SER A 12 8.93 -11.21 -30.35
N GLU A 13 9.21 -11.02 -29.06
CA GLU A 13 8.78 -11.97 -28.04
C GLU A 13 7.61 -11.33 -27.31
N ILE A 14 6.41 -11.54 -27.85
CA ILE A 14 5.15 -11.33 -27.13
C ILE A 14 4.92 -12.64 -26.36
N ASP A 15 4.70 -12.55 -25.04
CA ASP A 15 4.45 -13.69 -24.14
C ASP A 15 3.33 -14.63 -24.67
N GLU A 16 3.71 -15.69 -25.39
CA GLU A 16 2.78 -16.73 -25.87
C GLU A 16 2.04 -17.41 -24.71
N ASN A 17 2.66 -17.48 -23.53
CA ASN A 17 2.14 -18.14 -22.34
C ASN A 17 0.86 -17.50 -21.77
N ASN A 18 0.69 -16.17 -21.88
CA ASN A 18 -0.53 -15.51 -21.41
C ASN A 18 -1.71 -15.74 -22.38
N THR A 19 -1.41 -15.93 -23.66
CA THR A 19 -2.42 -16.19 -24.68
C THR A 19 -3.02 -17.59 -24.52
N GLU A 20 -2.19 -18.57 -24.13
CA GLU A 20 -2.62 -19.96 -23.93
C GLU A 20 -3.57 -20.12 -22.74
N ALA A 21 -3.32 -19.42 -21.62
CA ALA A 21 -4.22 -19.44 -20.45
C ALA A 21 -5.59 -18.82 -20.75
N GLU A 22 -5.63 -17.70 -21.48
CA GLU A 22 -6.89 -17.09 -21.93
C GLU A 22 -7.66 -17.99 -22.91
N ILE A 23 -6.95 -18.64 -23.84
CA ILE A 23 -7.53 -19.60 -24.79
C ILE A 23 -8.12 -20.81 -24.05
N LEU A 24 -7.40 -21.37 -23.08
CA LEU A 24 -7.87 -22.50 -22.27
C LEU A 24 -9.09 -22.13 -21.41
N ALA A 25 -9.13 -20.93 -20.83
CA ALA A 25 -10.28 -20.44 -20.09
C ALA A 25 -11.50 -20.24 -21.00
N ALA A 26 -11.31 -19.66 -22.18
CA ALA A 26 -12.37 -19.48 -23.18
C ALA A 26 -12.88 -20.84 -23.72
N GLN A 27 -11.99 -21.79 -23.99
CA GLN A 27 -12.35 -23.15 -24.40
C GLN A 27 -13.08 -23.90 -23.29
N GLY A 28 -12.67 -23.75 -22.03
CA GLY A 28 -13.38 -24.30 -20.88
C GLY A 28 -14.82 -23.77 -20.77
N LEU A 29 -15.02 -22.47 -21.03
CA LEU A 29 -16.33 -21.85 -21.06
C LEU A 29 -17.21 -22.41 -22.19
N VAL A 30 -16.66 -22.50 -23.41
CA VAL A 30 -17.35 -23.05 -24.59
C VAL A 30 -17.72 -24.52 -24.35
N ASN A 31 -16.83 -25.31 -23.77
CA ASN A 31 -17.09 -26.71 -23.45
C ASN A 31 -18.18 -26.85 -22.36
N LEU A 32 -18.17 -26.00 -21.34
CA LEU A 32 -19.21 -25.98 -20.30
C LEU A 32 -20.58 -25.62 -20.90
N LEU A 33 -20.63 -24.60 -21.75
CA LEU A 33 -21.84 -24.16 -22.46
C LEU A 33 -22.37 -25.25 -23.42
N ASN A 34 -21.48 -25.96 -24.11
CA ASN A 34 -21.86 -27.04 -25.02
C ASN A 34 -22.26 -28.33 -24.29
N SER A 35 -21.82 -28.53 -23.04
CA SER A 35 -22.12 -29.73 -22.25
C SER A 35 -23.48 -29.70 -21.55
N LYS A 36 -24.10 -28.52 -21.40
CA LYS A 36 -25.41 -28.35 -20.77
C LYS A 36 -26.49 -28.22 -21.83
N GLN A 37 -27.47 -29.12 -21.82
CA GLN A 37 -28.62 -29.09 -22.73
C GLN A 37 -29.54 -27.87 -22.52
N ASP A 38 -29.50 -27.25 -21.34
CA ASP A 38 -30.15 -25.98 -21.01
C ASP A 38 -29.16 -25.10 -20.22
N VAL A 39 -28.55 -24.14 -20.89
CA VAL A 39 -27.73 -23.10 -20.24
C VAL A 39 -28.68 -22.03 -19.72
N THR A 40 -28.71 -21.82 -18.41
CA THR A 40 -29.51 -20.75 -17.81
C THR A 40 -28.76 -19.42 -17.82
N GLU A 41 -29.49 -18.30 -17.81
CA GLU A 41 -28.91 -16.96 -17.67
C GLU A 41 -28.05 -16.82 -16.39
N ILE A 42 -28.35 -17.62 -15.37
CA ILE A 42 -27.59 -17.70 -14.11
C ILE A 42 -26.21 -18.33 -14.32
N ASP A 43 -26.12 -19.38 -15.14
CA ASP A 43 -24.86 -20.06 -15.47
C ASP A 43 -23.91 -19.14 -16.24
N ILE A 44 -24.46 -18.36 -17.19
CA ILE A 44 -23.70 -17.38 -17.97
C ILE A 44 -23.14 -16.32 -17.02
N ASN A 45 -24.01 -15.68 -16.22
CA ASN A 45 -23.62 -14.61 -15.29
C ASN A 45 -22.58 -15.07 -14.25
N SER A 46 -22.69 -16.30 -13.74
CA SER A 46 -21.69 -16.85 -12.81
C SER A 46 -20.32 -17.00 -13.47
N ALA A 47 -20.28 -17.45 -14.72
CA ALA A 47 -19.03 -17.65 -15.44
C ALA A 47 -18.41 -16.33 -15.91
N THR A 48 -19.21 -15.33 -16.32
CA THR A 48 -18.71 -13.98 -16.59
C THR A 48 -18.13 -13.33 -15.34
N ASN A 49 -18.79 -13.48 -14.18
CA ASN A 49 -18.26 -12.93 -12.92
C ASN A 49 -16.90 -13.55 -12.56
N SER A 50 -16.72 -14.87 -12.75
CA SER A 50 -15.45 -15.54 -12.48
C SER A 50 -14.33 -15.07 -13.42
N LEU A 51 -14.60 -14.88 -14.71
CA LEU A 51 -13.62 -14.32 -15.66
C LEU A 51 -13.25 -12.87 -15.35
N VAL A 52 -14.22 -12.07 -14.89
CA VAL A 52 -13.98 -10.69 -14.43
C VAL A 52 -13.08 -10.69 -13.20
N GLU A 53 -13.28 -11.62 -12.25
CA GLU A 53 -12.44 -11.72 -11.05
C GLU A 53 -10.99 -12.12 -11.35
N VAL A 54 -10.77 -13.07 -12.27
CA VAL A 54 -9.40 -13.48 -12.68
C VAL A 54 -8.69 -12.32 -13.37
N ARG A 55 -9.36 -11.60 -14.27
CA ARG A 55 -8.79 -10.42 -14.95
C ARG A 55 -8.54 -9.25 -14.00
N ASP A 56 -9.46 -9.01 -13.07
CA ASP A 56 -9.27 -7.99 -12.04
C ASP A 56 -8.04 -8.31 -11.18
N ALA A 57 -7.65 -9.58 -11.02
CA ALA A 57 -6.44 -9.98 -10.29
C ALA A 57 -5.14 -9.75 -11.08
N GLU A 58 -5.09 -10.08 -12.37
CA GLU A 58 -3.91 -9.87 -13.23
C GLU A 58 -3.63 -8.37 -13.45
N ILE A 59 -4.67 -7.59 -13.76
CA ILE A 59 -4.58 -6.13 -13.90
C ILE A 59 -4.07 -5.50 -12.58
N GLN A 60 -4.36 -6.11 -11.44
CA GLN A 60 -3.93 -5.61 -10.13
C GLN A 60 -2.44 -5.81 -9.82
N GLU A 61 -1.75 -6.73 -10.50
CA GLU A 61 -0.29 -6.90 -10.37
C GLU A 61 0.48 -5.83 -11.18
N GLU A 62 -0.11 -5.35 -12.27
CA GLU A 62 0.50 -4.34 -13.14
C GLU A 62 0.30 -2.88 -12.70
N ILE A 63 -0.53 -2.64 -11.68
CA ILE A 63 -0.94 -1.30 -11.27
C ILE A 63 -0.54 -1.03 -9.81
N SER A 64 0.21 0.05 -9.61
CA SER A 64 0.54 0.60 -8.29
C SER A 64 -0.35 1.80 -7.94
N PHE A 65 -0.84 1.84 -6.70
CA PHE A 65 -1.66 2.90 -6.13
C PHE A 65 -0.91 3.67 -5.05
N LEU A 66 -0.72 4.96 -5.31
CA LEU A 66 0.05 5.87 -4.46
C LEU A 66 -0.86 6.96 -3.91
N GLY A 67 -0.98 7.07 -2.59
CA GLY A 67 -1.91 8.06 -2.04
C GLY A 67 -1.93 8.17 -0.52
N ASP A 68 -2.99 8.81 -0.02
CA ASP A 68 -3.27 8.92 1.41
C ASP A 68 -4.36 7.94 1.86
N SER A 69 -5.09 8.29 2.93
CA SER A 69 -6.14 7.46 3.51
C SER A 69 -7.30 7.18 2.57
N ASN A 70 -7.64 8.06 1.62
CA ASN A 70 -8.74 7.79 0.69
C ASN A 70 -8.39 6.64 -0.27
N PHE A 71 -7.17 6.62 -0.83
CA PHE A 71 -6.70 5.49 -1.63
C PHE A 71 -6.45 4.24 -0.82
N GLN A 72 -5.90 4.36 0.39
CA GLN A 72 -5.77 3.21 1.29
C GLN A 72 -7.14 2.55 1.56
N ARG A 73 -8.18 3.35 1.77
CA ARG A 73 -9.55 2.85 1.94
C ARG A 73 -10.14 2.26 0.66
N PHE A 74 -9.88 2.87 -0.49
CA PHE A 74 -10.26 2.31 -1.79
C PHE A 74 -9.67 0.92 -2.00
N LEU A 75 -8.34 0.79 -1.84
CA LEU A 75 -7.63 -0.48 -1.99
C LEU A 75 -8.20 -1.56 -1.07
N THR A 76 -8.48 -1.21 0.18
CA THR A 76 -8.86 -2.20 1.21
C THR A 76 -10.35 -2.54 1.20
N LYS A 77 -11.23 -1.57 0.91
CA LYS A 77 -12.69 -1.79 0.92
C LYS A 77 -13.26 -2.17 -0.45
N ILE A 78 -12.63 -1.74 -1.54
CA ILE A 78 -13.13 -1.97 -2.91
C ILE A 78 -12.33 -3.06 -3.60
N LEU A 79 -11.00 -2.95 -3.59
CA LEU A 79 -10.12 -3.93 -4.25
C LEU A 79 -9.72 -5.09 -3.32
N GLN A 80 -10.12 -5.04 -2.05
CA GLN A 80 -9.80 -6.06 -1.03
C GLN A 80 -8.30 -6.35 -0.90
N LYS A 81 -7.43 -5.39 -1.25
CA LYS A 81 -5.99 -5.54 -1.13
C LYS A 81 -5.56 -5.66 0.35
N PRO A 82 -4.53 -6.47 0.65
CA PRO A 82 -4.12 -6.75 2.01
C PRO A 82 -3.66 -5.48 2.74
N VAL A 83 -4.10 -5.34 3.98
CA VAL A 83 -3.69 -4.25 4.85
C VAL A 83 -2.43 -4.67 5.59
N MET A 84 -1.38 -3.87 5.44
CA MET A 84 -0.14 -4.01 6.19
C MET A 84 -0.07 -2.97 7.31
N TYR A 85 0.72 -3.28 8.34
CA TYR A 85 0.88 -2.45 9.52
C TYR A 85 2.36 -2.10 9.71
N MET A 86 2.66 -0.82 9.95
CA MET A 86 4.00 -0.38 10.35
C MET A 86 3.92 0.38 11.66
N THR A 87 4.84 0.12 12.58
CA THR A 87 4.98 0.95 13.78
C THR A 87 5.91 2.11 13.47
N ASP A 88 5.40 3.33 13.59
CA ASP A 88 6.21 4.54 13.48
C ASP A 88 7.25 4.56 14.61
N VAL A 89 8.53 4.53 14.25
CA VAL A 89 9.64 4.40 15.20
C VAL A 89 9.76 5.54 16.20
N HIS A 90 9.22 6.73 15.87
CA HIS A 90 9.32 7.89 16.74
C HIS A 90 8.10 8.03 17.65
N THR A 91 6.91 7.78 17.11
CA THR A 91 5.65 7.97 17.85
C THR A 91 5.12 6.69 18.48
N GLY A 92 5.64 5.52 18.09
CA GLY A 92 5.11 4.21 18.48
C GLY A 92 3.71 3.92 17.92
N ARG A 93 3.15 4.82 17.09
CA ARG A 93 1.82 4.66 16.51
C ARG A 93 1.87 3.64 15.38
N VAL A 94 0.89 2.74 15.38
CA VAL A 94 0.71 1.77 14.29
C VAL A 94 0.00 2.48 13.13
N LYS A 95 0.63 2.52 11.97
CA LYS A 95 0.08 3.03 10.72
C LYS A 95 -0.35 1.87 9.84
N ARG A 96 -1.56 1.99 9.29
CA ARG A 96 -2.10 1.06 8.32
C ARG A 96 -1.74 1.54 6.92
N PHE A 97 -1.38 0.60 6.05
CA PHE A 97 -1.09 0.89 4.65
C PHE A 97 -1.54 -0.25 3.75
N SER A 98 -1.79 0.09 2.50
CA SER A 98 -1.93 -0.85 1.40
C SER A 98 -1.08 -0.28 0.28
N GLU A 99 -0.08 -1.01 -0.19
CA GLU A 99 0.95 -0.49 -1.10
C GLU A 99 1.62 0.79 -0.56
N LEU A 100 1.79 1.82 -1.39
CA LEU A 100 2.30 3.13 -0.98
C LEU A 100 1.18 4.12 -0.64
N SER A 101 -0.03 3.62 -0.34
CA SER A 101 -1.16 4.40 0.16
C SER A 101 -1.26 4.29 1.68
N ILE A 102 -0.93 5.39 2.38
CA ILE A 102 -0.76 5.38 3.84
C ILE A 102 -1.61 6.49 4.48
N GLY A 103 -2.29 6.17 5.58
CA GLY A 103 -3.01 7.17 6.37
C GLY A 103 -2.11 8.33 6.82
N GLU A 104 -2.66 9.55 6.83
CA GLU A 104 -1.97 10.80 7.19
C GLU A 104 -0.78 11.19 6.30
N GLN A 105 -0.57 10.49 5.17
CA GLN A 105 0.56 10.75 4.29
C GLN A 105 0.45 12.12 3.61
N ARG A 106 1.58 12.85 3.63
CA ARG A 106 1.80 14.10 2.90
C ARG A 106 2.58 13.85 1.61
N LEU A 107 2.50 14.79 0.67
CA LEU A 107 3.27 14.82 -0.57
C LEU A 107 4.78 14.62 -0.33
N SER A 108 5.35 15.34 0.63
CA SER A 108 6.79 15.23 0.95
C SER A 108 7.20 13.85 1.47
N GLN A 109 6.29 13.15 2.15
CA GLN A 109 6.53 11.80 2.67
C GLN A 109 6.40 10.76 1.56
N LEU A 110 5.40 10.89 0.69
CA LEU A 110 5.27 10.02 -0.48
C LEU A 110 6.48 10.15 -1.41
N GLN A 111 6.93 11.37 -1.68
CA GLN A 111 8.14 11.61 -2.45
C GLN A 111 9.35 10.84 -1.90
N LYS A 112 9.60 10.91 -0.58
CA LYS A 112 10.69 10.17 0.06
C LYS A 112 10.56 8.65 -0.12
N ARG A 113 9.35 8.11 -0.07
CA ARG A 113 9.10 6.66 -0.26
C ARG A 113 9.30 6.22 -1.71
N ILE A 114 8.83 7.00 -2.67
CA ILE A 114 9.07 6.73 -4.10
C ILE A 114 10.57 6.73 -4.39
N ILE A 115 11.33 7.69 -3.86
CA ILE A 115 12.79 7.72 -4.04
C ILE A 115 13.46 6.47 -3.45
N ARG A 116 13.00 6.00 -2.28
CA ARG A 116 13.52 4.78 -1.66
C ARG A 116 13.27 3.53 -2.49
N CYS A 117 12.25 3.50 -3.35
CA CYS A 117 12.01 2.38 -4.27
C CYS A 117 13.14 2.20 -5.31
N LYS A 118 14.04 3.19 -5.47
CA LYS A 118 15.27 3.04 -6.26
C LYS A 118 16.38 2.29 -5.53
N SER A 119 16.29 2.18 -4.20
CA SER A 119 17.35 1.57 -3.40
C SER A 119 17.23 0.04 -3.44
N ASN A 120 18.35 -0.65 -3.69
CA ASN A 120 18.41 -2.12 -3.77
C ASN A 120 17.83 -2.85 -2.54
N ASN A 121 17.77 -2.18 -1.38
CA ASN A 121 17.27 -2.73 -0.12
C ASN A 121 15.78 -2.44 0.14
N TYR A 122 15.05 -1.87 -0.84
CA TYR A 122 13.63 -1.57 -0.68
C TYR A 122 12.79 -2.57 -1.48
N HIS A 123 12.06 -3.43 -0.77
CA HIS A 123 11.30 -4.54 -1.34
C HIS A 123 10.02 -4.16 -2.10
N TYR A 124 9.75 -2.87 -2.31
CA TYR A 124 8.56 -2.44 -3.05
C TYR A 124 8.95 -1.94 -4.44
N THR A 125 8.51 -2.66 -5.46
CA THR A 125 8.67 -2.30 -6.87
C THR A 125 7.43 -1.51 -7.33
N ILE A 126 7.63 -0.33 -7.91
CA ILE A 126 6.54 0.44 -8.51
C ILE A 126 6.26 -0.11 -9.91
N SER A 127 5.00 -0.44 -10.17
CA SER A 127 4.56 -0.97 -11.46
C SER A 127 4.68 0.08 -12.60
N LYS A 128 4.62 -0.37 -13.86
CA LYS A 128 4.70 0.52 -15.03
C LYS A 128 3.50 1.47 -15.14
N GLN A 129 2.38 1.11 -14.51
CA GLN A 129 1.16 1.90 -14.42
C GLN A 129 0.92 2.35 -12.97
N VAL A 130 0.62 3.63 -12.78
CA VAL A 130 0.46 4.22 -11.45
C VAL A 130 -0.78 5.09 -11.36
N TYR A 131 -1.63 4.84 -10.37
CA TYR A 131 -2.66 5.80 -9.93
C TYR A 131 -2.14 6.63 -8.76
N LEU A 132 -2.29 7.95 -8.85
CA LEU A 132 -1.77 8.90 -7.86
C LEU A 132 -2.87 9.84 -7.35
N MET A 133 -3.21 9.76 -6.06
CA MET A 133 -4.14 10.67 -5.38
C MET A 133 -3.60 11.04 -4.00
N ILE A 134 -3.02 12.24 -3.88
CA ILE A 134 -2.30 12.67 -2.66
C ILE A 134 -2.39 14.18 -2.47
N GLY A 135 -2.48 14.63 -1.21
CA GLY A 135 -2.41 16.05 -0.83
C GLY A 135 -3.48 16.49 0.16
N THR A 136 -4.44 15.63 0.51
CA THR A 136 -5.50 15.93 1.48
C THR A 136 -4.91 16.40 2.81
N ASN A 137 -3.91 15.68 3.31
CA ASN A 137 -3.24 16.01 4.58
C ASN A 137 -2.39 17.29 4.50
N ASP A 138 -1.85 17.63 3.33
CA ASP A 138 -1.12 18.87 3.14
C ASP A 138 -2.07 20.08 3.22
N ILE A 139 -3.25 19.97 2.61
CA ILE A 139 -4.31 20.98 2.69
C ILE A 139 -4.81 21.12 4.12
N LEU A 140 -5.15 20.02 4.79
CA LEU A 140 -5.64 20.04 6.18
C LEU A 140 -4.62 20.68 7.14
N ARG A 141 -3.32 20.53 6.85
CA ARG A 141 -2.22 21.17 7.60
C ARG A 141 -1.83 22.56 7.08
N ASN A 142 -2.68 23.18 6.25
CA ASN A 142 -2.50 24.54 5.70
C ASN A 142 -1.20 24.75 4.92
N SER A 143 -0.68 23.71 4.27
CA SER A 143 0.47 23.84 3.36
C SER A 143 0.11 24.79 2.23
N THR A 144 1.04 25.66 1.84
CA THR A 144 0.80 26.56 0.70
C THR A 144 0.73 25.76 -0.59
N CYS A 145 -0.13 26.19 -1.53
CA CYS A 145 -0.26 25.53 -2.82
C CYS A 145 1.08 25.48 -3.58
N HIS A 146 1.94 26.50 -3.45
CA HIS A 146 3.27 26.51 -4.06
C HIS A 146 4.14 25.33 -3.60
N ILE A 147 4.22 25.06 -2.29
CA ILE A 147 4.98 23.93 -1.73
C ILE A 147 4.40 22.60 -2.23
N MET A 148 3.07 22.47 -2.24
CA MET A 148 2.40 21.25 -2.72
C MET A 148 2.72 20.97 -4.19
N LYS A 149 2.66 21.99 -5.07
CA LYS A 149 3.05 21.87 -6.48
C LYS A 149 4.50 21.41 -6.64
N GLY A 150 5.42 22.01 -5.89
CA GLY A 150 6.83 21.66 -5.93
C GLY A 150 7.10 20.20 -5.53
N HIS A 151 6.36 19.65 -4.56
CA HIS A 151 6.44 18.22 -4.25
C HIS A 151 5.78 17.34 -5.32
N MET A 152 4.62 17.73 -5.84
CA MET A 152 3.92 16.98 -6.88
C MET A 152 4.78 16.83 -8.15
N LEU A 153 5.40 17.91 -8.62
CA LEU A 153 6.31 17.86 -9.78
C LEU A 153 7.50 16.92 -9.54
N ARG A 154 8.08 16.93 -8.34
CA ARG A 154 9.18 16.01 -7.97
C ARG A 154 8.73 14.55 -7.89
N ILE A 155 7.51 14.29 -7.42
CA ILE A 155 6.91 12.95 -7.44
C ILE A 155 6.77 12.47 -8.89
N LEU A 156 6.17 13.28 -9.77
CA LEU A 156 5.97 12.93 -11.17
C LEU A 156 7.31 12.68 -11.89
N ALA A 157 8.33 13.50 -11.64
CA ALA A 157 9.68 13.28 -12.18
C ALA A 157 10.30 11.97 -11.65
N SER A 158 10.13 11.69 -10.35
CA SER A 158 10.65 10.46 -9.73
C SER A 158 10.01 9.20 -10.32
N LEU A 159 8.69 9.21 -10.54
CA LEU A 159 7.97 8.10 -11.18
C LEU A 159 8.46 7.86 -12.61
N LYS A 160 8.62 8.91 -13.42
CA LYS A 160 9.15 8.77 -14.78
C LYS A 160 10.56 8.19 -14.79
N SER A 161 11.41 8.61 -13.84
CA SER A 161 12.77 8.08 -13.70
C SER A 161 12.84 6.64 -13.17
N LEU A 162 11.75 6.13 -12.61
CA LEU A 162 11.59 4.72 -12.22
C LEU A 162 11.05 3.85 -13.37
N GLY A 163 10.93 4.41 -14.57
CA GLY A 163 10.41 3.67 -15.73
C GLY A 163 8.88 3.59 -15.79
N VAL A 164 8.16 4.34 -14.95
CA VAL A 164 6.68 4.40 -15.02
C VAL A 164 6.27 5.01 -16.37
N GLN A 165 5.45 4.26 -17.10
CA GLN A 165 5.03 4.56 -18.46
C GLN A 165 3.69 5.31 -18.47
N HIS A 166 2.77 4.95 -17.57
CA HIS A 166 1.44 5.54 -17.45
C HIS A 166 1.16 6.02 -16.03
N ILE A 167 0.84 7.30 -15.89
CA ILE A 167 0.51 7.94 -14.61
C ILE A 167 -0.91 8.50 -14.70
N TYR A 168 -1.80 7.94 -13.89
CA TYR A 168 -3.18 8.36 -13.75
C TYR A 168 -3.32 9.30 -12.55
N LEU A 169 -3.23 10.60 -12.82
CA LEU A 169 -3.23 11.65 -11.80
C LEU A 169 -4.67 12.02 -11.42
N CYS A 170 -5.04 11.81 -10.17
CA CYS A 170 -6.38 12.07 -9.68
C CYS A 170 -6.46 13.43 -8.96
N THR A 171 -7.48 14.23 -9.24
CA THR A 171 -7.81 15.39 -8.40
C THR A 171 -8.30 14.93 -7.02
N LEU A 172 -8.20 15.79 -6.02
CA LEU A 172 -8.63 15.46 -4.66
C LEU A 172 -10.14 15.66 -4.50
N PRO A 173 -10.86 14.74 -3.83
CA PRO A 173 -12.27 14.92 -3.52
C PRO A 173 -12.51 16.16 -2.65
N PRO A 174 -13.75 16.69 -2.60
CA PRO A 174 -14.06 17.82 -1.75
C PRO A 174 -13.82 17.51 -0.27
N ILE A 175 -13.45 18.54 0.50
CA ILE A 175 -13.27 18.45 1.96
C ILE A 175 -14.34 19.33 2.60
N ILE A 176 -15.41 18.72 3.09
CA ILE A 176 -16.63 19.42 3.53
C ILE A 176 -16.33 20.40 4.67
N LYS A 177 -15.56 19.94 5.67
CA LYS A 177 -15.22 20.72 6.87
C LYS A 177 -13.98 21.60 6.70
N ALA A 178 -13.51 21.81 5.48
CA ALA A 178 -12.37 22.68 5.22
C ALA A 178 -12.71 24.16 5.48
N ASN A 179 -11.80 24.90 6.12
CA ASN A 179 -11.91 26.35 6.20
C ASN A 179 -11.67 27.01 4.82
N GLN A 180 -11.97 28.31 4.69
CA GLN A 180 -11.87 28.99 3.39
C GLN A 180 -10.46 28.93 2.78
N LYS A 181 -9.41 29.04 3.60
CA LYS A 181 -8.01 28.94 3.15
C LYS A 181 -7.72 27.54 2.60
N GLN A 182 -8.20 26.50 3.27
CA GLN A 182 -8.07 25.12 2.84
C GLN A 182 -8.86 24.85 1.55
N LYS A 183 -10.09 25.34 1.43
CA LYS A 183 -10.90 25.25 0.19
C LYS A 183 -10.19 25.95 -0.98
N ASN A 184 -9.66 27.14 -0.77
CA ASN A 184 -8.89 27.88 -1.79
C ASN A 184 -7.62 27.12 -2.20
N ASN A 185 -6.92 26.50 -1.25
CA ASN A 185 -5.73 25.69 -1.54
C ASN A 185 -6.07 24.39 -2.28
N LEU A 186 -7.16 23.73 -1.91
CA LEU A 186 -7.70 22.55 -2.61
C LEU A 186 -8.00 22.89 -4.08
N GLU A 187 -8.73 23.98 -4.32
CA GLU A 187 -9.08 24.40 -5.67
C GLU A 187 -7.86 24.79 -6.51
N LYS A 188 -6.91 25.53 -5.92
CA LYS A 188 -5.64 25.87 -6.59
C LYS A 188 -4.82 24.63 -6.92
N LEU A 189 -4.82 23.61 -6.05
CA LEU A 189 -4.11 22.35 -6.31
C LEU A 189 -4.81 21.55 -7.41
N ASN A 190 -6.12 21.33 -7.31
CA ASN A 190 -6.90 20.60 -8.32
C ASN A 190 -6.80 21.27 -9.71
N ASN A 191 -6.86 22.59 -9.79
CA ASN A 191 -6.64 23.31 -11.04
C ASN A 191 -5.23 23.17 -11.60
N PHE A 192 -4.22 23.03 -10.73
CA PHE A 192 -2.88 22.68 -11.19
C PHE A 192 -2.83 21.26 -11.76
N LEU A 193 -3.41 20.27 -11.06
CA LEU A 193 -3.43 18.88 -11.52
C LEU A 193 -4.12 18.74 -12.89
N ARG A 194 -5.26 19.41 -13.08
CA ARG A 194 -6.00 19.48 -14.36
C ARG A 194 -5.17 20.05 -15.52
N ARG A 195 -4.21 20.94 -15.23
CA ARG A 195 -3.39 21.62 -16.25
C ARG A 195 -2.06 20.91 -16.54
N VAL A 196 -1.73 19.83 -15.82
CA VAL A 196 -0.51 19.07 -16.09
C VAL A 196 -0.62 18.46 -17.49
N LYS A 197 0.24 18.91 -18.40
CA LYS A 197 0.35 18.37 -19.76
C LYS A 197 1.61 17.50 -19.85
N ASP A 198 1.43 16.21 -20.03
CA ASP A 198 2.51 15.26 -20.29
C ASP A 198 1.94 14.02 -20.97
N ARG A 199 2.64 13.48 -21.98
CA ARG A 199 2.18 12.30 -22.74
C ARG A 199 1.98 11.05 -21.89
N ARG A 200 2.69 10.94 -20.76
CA ARG A 200 2.59 9.81 -19.83
C ARG A 200 1.52 10.01 -18.76
N ILE A 201 0.93 11.21 -18.67
CA ILE A 201 0.01 11.57 -17.60
C ILE A 201 -1.41 11.72 -18.14
N LYS A 202 -2.34 10.94 -17.60
CA LYS A 202 -3.79 11.10 -17.80
C LYS A 202 -4.40 11.60 -16.51
N VAL A 203 -5.21 12.65 -16.58
CA VAL A 203 -5.84 13.26 -15.39
C VAL A 203 -7.28 12.77 -15.24
N TYR A 204 -7.64 12.31 -14.04
CA TYR A 204 -9.01 11.97 -13.66
C TYR A 204 -9.54 12.99 -12.66
N ASP A 205 -10.64 13.67 -13.00
CA ASP A 205 -11.21 14.73 -12.17
C ASP A 205 -12.22 14.18 -11.14
N ILE A 206 -11.70 13.46 -10.14
CA ILE A 206 -12.49 12.89 -9.05
C ILE A 206 -13.29 13.97 -8.32
N ASN A 207 -12.71 15.16 -8.14
CA ASN A 207 -13.38 16.28 -7.48
C ASN A 207 -14.72 16.63 -8.14
N LYS A 208 -14.72 16.78 -9.48
CA LYS A 208 -15.92 17.13 -10.25
C LYS A 208 -17.00 16.06 -10.13
N GLU A 209 -16.61 14.79 -10.24
CA GLU A 209 -17.54 13.65 -10.19
C GLU A 209 -18.13 13.43 -8.79
N ILE A 210 -17.37 13.70 -7.72
CA ILE A 210 -17.90 13.62 -6.36
C ILE A 210 -18.82 14.80 -6.06
N MET A 211 -18.48 16.01 -6.53
CA MET A 211 -19.30 17.21 -6.32
C MET A 211 -20.68 17.13 -6.99
N SER A 212 -20.84 16.38 -8.09
CA SER A 212 -22.14 16.23 -8.77
C SER A 212 -23.16 15.39 -7.99
N HIS A 213 -22.72 14.65 -6.97
CA HIS A 213 -23.55 13.73 -6.19
C HIS A 213 -23.81 14.21 -4.75
N ASN A 214 -23.60 15.51 -4.48
CA ASN A 214 -23.72 16.14 -3.16
C ASN A 214 -22.76 15.56 -2.10
N GLU A 215 -22.85 16.07 -0.87
CA GLU A 215 -22.00 15.66 0.27
C GLU A 215 -22.24 14.21 0.74
N GLU A 216 -23.22 13.51 0.17
CA GLU A 216 -23.61 12.13 0.51
C GLU A 216 -22.53 11.08 0.26
N LEU A 217 -21.48 11.42 -0.50
CA LEU A 217 -20.39 10.50 -0.83
C LEU A 217 -19.23 10.54 0.18
N ILE A 218 -19.29 11.47 1.13
CA ILE A 218 -18.26 11.70 2.14
C ILE A 218 -18.77 11.23 3.50
N GLU A 219 -17.88 10.68 4.32
CA GLU A 219 -18.18 10.30 5.69
C GLU A 219 -18.45 11.52 6.58
N ARG A 220 -18.95 11.26 7.79
CA ARG A 220 -19.28 12.30 8.78
C ARG A 220 -18.07 13.16 9.20
N ASP A 221 -16.84 12.69 8.98
CA ASP A 221 -15.64 13.48 9.22
C ASP A 221 -15.42 14.58 8.18
N GLY A 222 -16.13 14.53 7.05
CA GLY A 222 -16.04 15.52 5.97
C GLY A 222 -14.75 15.43 5.15
N ILE A 223 -13.98 14.34 5.27
CA ILE A 223 -12.68 14.17 4.62
C ILE A 223 -12.66 12.88 3.79
N HIS A 224 -13.14 11.77 4.36
CA HIS A 224 -13.00 10.47 3.71
C HIS A 224 -14.22 10.11 2.87
N LEU A 225 -13.99 9.46 1.73
CA LEU A 225 -15.07 8.87 0.95
C LEU A 225 -15.72 7.71 1.71
N ASN A 226 -17.03 7.68 1.76
CA ASN A 226 -17.79 6.53 2.28
C ASN A 226 -17.82 5.40 1.24
N LEU A 227 -18.48 4.28 1.53
CA LEU A 227 -18.48 3.13 0.61
C LEU A 227 -19.08 3.48 -0.77
N ARG A 228 -20.11 4.33 -0.84
CA ARG A 228 -20.72 4.79 -2.10
C ARG A 228 -19.76 5.69 -2.88
N GLY A 229 -19.09 6.62 -2.20
CA GLY A 229 -18.05 7.46 -2.80
C GLY A 229 -16.87 6.66 -3.34
N LEU A 230 -16.45 5.60 -2.62
CA LEU A 230 -15.40 4.69 -3.07
C LEU A 230 -15.82 3.84 -4.28
N LYS A 231 -17.10 3.46 -4.39
CA LYS A 231 -17.64 2.78 -5.59
C LYS A 231 -17.64 3.69 -6.82
N ILE A 232 -17.99 4.97 -6.65
CA ILE A 232 -17.88 5.97 -7.73
C ILE A 232 -16.40 6.19 -8.11
N LEU A 233 -15.51 6.22 -7.13
CA LEU A 233 -14.07 6.24 -7.42
C LEU A 233 -13.64 5.03 -8.26
N LYS A 234 -14.17 3.83 -7.97
CA LYS A 234 -13.95 2.61 -8.78
C LYS A 234 -14.36 2.85 -10.22
N SER A 235 -15.57 3.34 -10.47
CA SER A 235 -16.07 3.51 -11.83
C SER A 235 -15.28 4.55 -12.63
N ILE A 236 -14.80 5.61 -11.98
CA ILE A 236 -13.97 6.61 -12.66
C ILE A 236 -12.60 6.04 -13.05
N ILE A 237 -11.99 5.25 -12.16
CA ILE A 237 -10.63 4.73 -12.29
C ILE A 237 -10.58 3.49 -13.19
N LEU A 238 -11.50 2.55 -12.99
CA LEU A 238 -11.48 1.21 -13.58
C LEU A 238 -12.48 1.03 -14.72
N ASP A 239 -13.71 1.58 -14.67
CA ASP A 239 -14.66 1.36 -15.78
C ASP A 239 -14.23 2.11 -17.05
N LYS A 240 -13.50 3.23 -16.89
CA LYS A 240 -12.81 3.90 -18.01
C LYS A 240 -11.60 3.14 -18.54
N TYR A 241 -11.08 2.19 -17.77
CA TYR A 241 -10.00 1.29 -18.17
C TYR A 241 -10.57 0.13 -19.00
N THR A 242 -11.58 -0.57 -18.47
CA THR A 242 -12.25 -1.69 -19.15
C THR A 242 -12.88 -1.29 -20.48
N TYR A 243 -13.55 -0.13 -20.57
CA TYR A 243 -14.12 0.31 -21.85
C TYR A 243 -13.05 0.70 -22.89
N ALA A 244 -12.00 1.41 -22.47
CA ALA A 244 -10.93 1.82 -23.39
C ALA A 244 -10.09 0.63 -23.88
N GLU A 245 -9.84 -0.35 -23.02
CA GLU A 245 -9.15 -1.58 -23.39
C GLU A 245 -10.02 -2.51 -24.23
N ALA A 246 -11.32 -2.67 -23.92
CA ALA A 246 -12.24 -3.42 -24.74
C ALA A 246 -12.29 -2.86 -26.18
N VAL A 247 -12.44 -1.54 -26.32
CA VAL A 247 -12.45 -0.88 -27.64
C VAL A 247 -11.11 -1.00 -28.36
N ASN A 248 -9.98 -0.86 -27.66
CA ASN A 248 -8.66 -1.00 -28.29
C ASN A 248 -8.36 -2.46 -28.66
N LYS A 249 -8.82 -3.44 -27.88
CA LYS A 249 -8.69 -4.88 -28.19
C LYS A 249 -9.56 -5.25 -29.39
N GLU A 250 -10.80 -4.78 -29.42
CA GLU A 250 -11.71 -4.96 -30.56
C GLU A 250 -11.13 -4.35 -31.84
N ARG A 251 -10.53 -3.16 -31.75
CA ARG A 251 -9.82 -2.55 -32.88
C ARG A 251 -8.61 -3.34 -33.35
N ARG A 252 -7.78 -3.86 -32.44
CA ARG A 252 -6.64 -4.72 -32.80
C ARG A 252 -7.08 -6.04 -33.43
N LEU A 253 -8.18 -6.63 -32.95
CA LEU A 253 -8.75 -7.84 -33.53
C LEU A 253 -9.31 -7.58 -34.93
N VAL A 254 -9.97 -6.43 -35.13
CA VAL A 254 -10.42 -6.00 -36.46
C VAL A 254 -9.22 -5.77 -37.39
N ASP A 255 -8.20 -5.05 -36.94
CA ASP A 255 -6.99 -4.81 -37.73
C ASP A 255 -6.22 -6.12 -38.05
N TYR A 256 -6.17 -7.07 -37.11
CA TYR A 256 -5.62 -8.41 -37.32
C TYR A 256 -6.44 -9.24 -38.30
N CYS A 257 -7.77 -9.23 -38.22
CA CYS A 257 -8.64 -9.91 -39.19
C CYS A 257 -8.49 -9.30 -40.60
N LEU A 258 -8.39 -7.97 -40.69
CA LEU A 258 -8.24 -7.27 -41.98
C LEU A 258 -6.85 -7.47 -42.60
N THR A 259 -5.81 -7.69 -41.79
CA THR A 259 -4.44 -7.93 -42.28
C THR A 259 -4.10 -9.40 -42.50
N SER A 260 -4.84 -10.32 -41.86
CA SER A 260 -4.69 -11.77 -42.08
C SER A 260 -5.42 -12.27 -43.33
N GLU A 261 -6.35 -11.49 -43.89
CA GLU A 261 -7.03 -11.80 -45.16
C GLU A 261 -6.22 -11.41 -46.42
N GLU A 262 -5.06 -10.75 -46.29
CA GLU A 262 -4.25 -10.31 -47.46
C GLU A 262 -3.18 -11.32 -47.93
N ASN A 263 -3.03 -12.48 -47.28
CA ASN A 263 -2.00 -13.47 -47.64
C ASN A 263 -2.51 -14.80 -48.22
N ASP A 264 -3.80 -14.95 -48.49
CA ASP A 264 -4.31 -16.12 -49.21
C ASP A 264 -4.61 -15.74 -50.67
N GLU A 265 -3.63 -16.02 -51.54
CA GLU A 265 -3.64 -15.87 -53.02
C GLU A 265 -4.70 -16.70 -53.76
N ASP A 266 -5.77 -17.14 -53.09
CA ASP A 266 -6.78 -18.00 -53.71
C ASP A 266 -8.20 -17.55 -53.35
N ARG A 267 -8.73 -16.54 -54.07
CA ARG A 267 -10.20 -16.37 -54.21
C ARG A 267 -10.65 -15.43 -55.33
N ASN A 268 -10.41 -15.88 -56.56
CA ASN A 268 -11.19 -15.43 -57.72
C ASN A 268 -12.49 -16.25 -57.94
N GLN A 269 -13.02 -16.94 -56.91
CA GLN A 269 -14.19 -17.83 -57.03
C GLN A 269 -15.39 -17.55 -56.09
N HIS A 270 -15.35 -16.51 -55.23
CA HIS A 270 -16.46 -16.22 -54.31
C HIS A 270 -17.04 -14.80 -54.41
N ARG A 271 -17.02 -14.22 -55.61
CA ARG A 271 -17.66 -12.92 -55.89
C ARG A 271 -19.12 -12.99 -56.37
N SER A 272 -19.85 -14.06 -56.06
CA SER A 272 -21.23 -14.28 -56.56
C SER A 272 -22.34 -14.36 -55.51
N TYR A 273 -22.07 -14.26 -54.19
CA TYR A 273 -23.11 -14.60 -53.20
C TYR A 273 -23.51 -13.54 -52.16
N TYR A 274 -22.90 -12.34 -52.18
CA TYR A 274 -23.33 -11.24 -51.31
C TYR A 274 -23.50 -9.93 -52.08
N SER A 275 -24.45 -9.93 -53.01
CA SER A 275 -25.03 -8.70 -53.57
C SER A 275 -26.54 -8.82 -53.52
N THR A 276 -27.12 -8.66 -52.32
CA THR A 276 -28.49 -8.17 -52.04
C THR A 276 -28.87 -8.48 -50.60
N LYS A 277 -28.65 -7.52 -49.70
CA LYS A 277 -29.49 -7.27 -48.52
C LYS A 277 -29.10 -5.93 -47.92
N GLN A 278 -29.72 -4.87 -48.44
CA GLN A 278 -29.78 -3.58 -47.75
C GLN A 278 -30.58 -3.77 -46.46
N LEU A 279 -29.91 -3.69 -45.31
CA LEU A 279 -30.58 -3.54 -44.02
C LEU A 279 -30.85 -2.04 -43.82
N HIS A 280 -32.12 -1.67 -43.96
CA HIS A 280 -32.65 -0.38 -43.53
C HIS A 280 -32.54 -0.29 -42.00
N VAL A 281 -31.72 0.64 -41.50
CA VAL A 281 -31.68 0.98 -40.07
C VAL A 281 -32.65 2.15 -39.86
N SER A 282 -33.72 1.93 -39.09
CA SER A 282 -34.65 2.98 -38.67
C SER A 282 -34.01 3.88 -37.60
N PRO A 283 -34.31 5.20 -37.59
CA PRO A 283 -33.81 6.10 -36.55
C PRO A 283 -34.51 5.85 -35.20
N PRO A 284 -33.86 6.18 -34.06
CA PRO A 284 -34.40 5.95 -32.73
C PRO A 284 -35.59 6.89 -32.42
N PRO A 285 -36.53 6.48 -31.55
CA PRO A 285 -37.69 7.28 -31.22
C PRO A 285 -37.29 8.47 -30.33
N THR A 286 -37.75 9.66 -30.74
CA THR A 286 -37.70 10.89 -29.94
C THR A 286 -38.70 10.81 -28.79
N PHE A 287 -38.19 10.81 -27.56
CA PHE A 287 -39.01 10.96 -26.35
C PHE A 287 -39.25 12.45 -26.08
N ASN A 288 -40.43 12.93 -26.46
CA ASN A 288 -41.01 14.19 -25.98
C ASN A 288 -42.06 13.85 -24.93
N GLN A 289 -41.86 14.26 -23.68
CA GLN A 289 -42.96 14.63 -22.77
C GLN A 289 -42.42 15.40 -21.55
N GLU A 290 -42.89 16.64 -21.42
CA GLU A 290 -42.78 17.50 -20.24
C GLU A 290 -43.81 17.10 -19.15
N PRO A 291 -43.62 17.56 -17.89
CA PRO A 291 -44.20 16.94 -16.71
C PRO A 291 -45.56 17.54 -16.31
N GLN A 292 -46.47 16.70 -15.81
CA GLN A 292 -47.62 17.15 -15.03
C GLN A 292 -47.58 16.58 -13.60
N THR A 293 -47.42 17.51 -12.65
CA THR A 293 -48.08 17.60 -11.35
C THR A 293 -48.52 16.33 -10.61
N LEU A 294 -47.97 16.12 -9.40
CA LEU A 294 -48.79 15.75 -8.24
C LEU A 294 -48.13 16.19 -6.92
N ILE A 295 -48.81 17.13 -6.29
CA ILE A 295 -48.61 17.69 -4.95
C ILE A 295 -49.50 16.91 -3.97
N GLN A 296 -49.06 16.84 -2.71
CA GLN A 296 -49.75 16.47 -1.46
C GLN A 296 -49.85 14.99 -1.08
N LEU A 297 -49.07 14.61 -0.05
CA LEU A 297 -49.54 14.29 1.32
C LEU A 297 -48.28 14.25 2.24
N ASN A 298 -48.03 15.34 2.98
CA ASN A 298 -48.20 15.50 4.44
C ASN A 298 -47.30 14.61 5.33
N ASN A 299 -46.25 15.18 5.93
CA ASN A 299 -46.25 15.92 7.21
C ASN A 299 -46.18 15.00 8.44
N VAL A 300 -44.97 14.53 8.79
CA VAL A 300 -44.59 14.27 10.20
C VAL A 300 -43.08 14.56 10.37
N SER A 301 -42.76 15.29 11.44
CA SER A 301 -41.43 15.45 12.06
C SER A 301 -40.52 16.59 11.57
N TYR A 302 -40.99 17.84 11.77
CA TYR A 302 -40.16 19.05 11.77
C TYR A 302 -40.21 19.80 13.11
N ASN A 303 -40.25 19.07 14.23
CA ASN A 303 -40.28 19.65 15.58
C ASN A 303 -39.16 19.19 16.53
N ALA A 304 -38.17 18.41 16.05
CA ALA A 304 -37.07 17.94 16.91
C ALA A 304 -35.80 18.83 16.92
N TYR A 305 -35.79 19.96 16.20
CA TYR A 305 -34.59 20.79 16.02
C TYR A 305 -34.64 22.19 16.67
N LYS A 306 -35.74 22.54 17.34
CA LYS A 306 -35.86 23.84 18.01
C LYS A 306 -35.35 23.88 19.46
N ASP A 307 -35.21 22.73 20.12
CA ASP A 307 -34.82 22.69 21.54
C ASP A 307 -33.31 22.61 21.79
N TYR A 308 -32.49 22.38 20.76
CA TYR A 308 -31.02 22.33 20.91
C TYR A 308 -30.32 23.70 20.93
N ARG A 309 -31.05 24.78 20.63
CA ARG A 309 -30.48 26.14 20.53
C ARG A 309 -30.63 26.97 21.80
N ALA A 310 -31.29 26.44 22.83
CA ALA A 310 -31.50 27.11 24.12
C ALA A 310 -30.55 26.61 25.24
N MET A 311 -29.56 25.76 24.93
CA MET A 311 -28.64 25.14 25.90
C MET A 311 -27.17 25.58 25.76
N ILE A 312 -26.86 26.61 24.96
CA ILE A 312 -25.47 27.07 24.72
C ILE A 312 -25.31 28.57 25.03
N ASP A 313 -25.96 29.06 26.09
CA ASP A 313 -25.71 30.37 26.67
C ASP A 313 -25.48 30.23 28.19
N GLU A 314 -24.36 29.63 28.58
CA GLU A 314 -23.78 29.87 29.90
C GLU A 314 -22.46 30.65 29.74
N PRO A 315 -22.26 31.74 30.50
CA PRO A 315 -21.05 32.54 30.41
C PRO A 315 -19.84 31.79 31.00
N ILE A 316 -18.77 31.71 30.21
CA ILE A 316 -17.48 31.15 30.62
C ILE A 316 -16.87 32.04 31.73
N PRO A 317 -16.42 31.48 32.87
CA PRO A 317 -15.75 32.26 33.90
C PRO A 317 -14.38 32.75 33.41
N ILE A 318 -14.15 34.05 33.57
CA ILE A 318 -12.90 34.74 33.26
C ILE A 318 -11.82 34.26 34.24
N ILE A 319 -10.75 33.65 33.72
CA ILE A 319 -9.54 33.32 34.46
C ILE A 319 -8.56 34.50 34.29
N PRO A 320 -7.97 35.07 35.37
CA PRO A 320 -7.06 36.20 35.24
C PRO A 320 -5.73 35.76 34.61
N GLU A 321 -5.29 36.54 33.62
CA GLU A 321 -3.99 36.39 32.95
C GLU A 321 -2.84 36.57 33.94
N ALA A 322 -2.02 35.53 34.09
CA ALA A 322 -0.72 35.64 34.73
C ALA A 322 0.26 36.30 33.76
N SER A 323 0.68 37.52 34.09
CA SER A 323 1.72 38.29 33.41
C SER A 323 3.08 37.61 33.56
N TYR A 324 3.60 37.07 32.45
CA TYR A 324 5.01 36.69 32.33
C TYR A 324 5.72 37.72 31.45
N SER A 325 6.55 38.54 32.09
CA SER A 325 7.54 39.41 31.43
C SER A 325 8.52 38.57 30.62
N LEU A 326 8.61 38.86 29.32
CA LEU A 326 9.70 38.42 28.45
C LEU A 326 10.77 39.51 28.47
N GLU A 327 11.92 39.23 29.06
CA GLU A 327 13.11 40.06 28.89
C GLU A 327 13.66 39.93 27.45
N PRO A 328 14.24 41.01 26.88
CA PRO A 328 14.76 40.98 25.52
C PRO A 328 16.09 40.23 25.46
N ARG A 329 16.18 39.26 24.55
CA ARG A 329 17.42 38.56 24.25
C ARG A 329 18.21 39.37 23.22
N GLU A 330 19.34 39.91 23.66
CA GLU A 330 20.32 40.65 22.85
C GLU A 330 20.76 39.84 21.63
N GLN A 331 20.75 40.49 20.46
CA GLN A 331 21.43 40.02 19.26
C GLN A 331 22.82 40.64 19.19
N PRO A 332 23.88 39.87 18.89
CA PRO A 332 25.16 40.46 18.56
C PRO A 332 25.17 40.91 17.09
N GLU A 333 25.35 42.21 16.90
CA GLU A 333 25.78 42.83 15.65
C GLU A 333 27.20 42.38 15.32
N ALA A 334 27.41 41.86 14.11
CA ALA A 334 28.73 41.74 13.52
C ALA A 334 28.69 42.32 12.11
N LEU A 335 29.22 43.55 12.01
CA LEU A 335 29.68 44.19 10.79
C LEU A 335 30.69 43.30 10.07
N TYR A 336 30.50 43.10 8.77
CA TYR A 336 31.61 43.01 7.83
C TYR A 336 31.20 43.73 6.54
N GLU A 337 31.81 44.89 6.34
CA GLU A 337 31.94 45.57 5.05
C GLU A 337 32.84 44.72 4.15
N LEU A 338 32.46 44.53 2.88
CA LEU A 338 33.42 44.24 1.82
C LEU A 338 33.01 44.97 0.54
N ASP A 339 33.91 45.87 0.15
CA ASP A 339 33.98 46.61 -1.09
C ASP A 339 34.20 45.71 -2.32
N ASP A 340 33.61 46.21 -3.40
CA ASP A 340 33.95 46.18 -4.82
C ASP A 340 35.23 45.49 -5.35
N ASN A 341 35.01 44.92 -6.55
CA ASN A 341 35.92 44.76 -7.69
C ASN A 341 37.09 43.79 -7.59
N PHE A 342 37.03 42.68 -8.35
CA PHE A 342 38.17 42.25 -9.18
C PHE A 342 37.71 41.34 -10.34
N GLU A 343 37.76 41.90 -11.55
CA GLU A 343 37.79 41.21 -12.85
C GLU A 343 39.20 40.65 -13.07
N ILE A 344 39.37 39.34 -13.31
CA ILE A 344 40.50 38.78 -14.07
C ILE A 344 40.05 37.53 -14.85
N ASP A 345 40.07 37.64 -16.17
CA ASP A 345 40.19 36.53 -17.13
C ASP A 345 41.59 35.91 -17.06
N ALA A 346 41.71 34.59 -16.86
CA ALA A 346 42.91 33.83 -17.22
C ALA A 346 42.67 32.31 -17.35
N GLN A 347 42.50 31.88 -18.60
CA GLN A 347 43.19 30.77 -19.27
C GLN A 347 43.36 29.39 -18.58
N ASN A 348 42.71 28.42 -19.23
CA ASN A 348 42.99 26.98 -19.27
C ASN A 348 44.46 26.56 -19.08
N THR A 349 44.73 25.75 -18.06
CA THR A 349 45.80 24.74 -18.08
C THR A 349 45.33 23.44 -17.40
N PRO A 350 45.48 22.25 -18.04
CA PRO A 350 45.14 20.97 -17.43
C PRO A 350 46.42 20.27 -16.96
N SER A 351 46.77 20.38 -15.67
CA SER A 351 47.70 19.43 -15.04
C SER A 351 47.67 19.53 -13.51
N GLY A 352 47.16 18.48 -12.87
CA GLY A 352 47.13 18.38 -11.41
C GLY A 352 46.18 17.28 -10.96
N ARG A 353 46.50 16.01 -11.26
CA ARG A 353 45.82 14.87 -10.62
C ARG A 353 46.18 14.90 -9.14
N ASN A 354 45.23 15.34 -8.32
CA ASN A 354 45.34 15.39 -6.86
C ASN A 354 45.52 13.98 -6.31
N SER A 355 46.57 13.78 -5.50
CA SER A 355 46.84 12.52 -4.78
C SER A 355 45.70 12.11 -3.84
N ASN A 356 44.78 13.01 -3.51
CA ASN A 356 43.62 12.76 -2.66
C ASN A 356 42.55 11.87 -3.31
N ASP A 357 42.53 11.75 -4.65
CA ASP A 357 41.54 10.93 -5.35
C ASP A 357 41.78 9.42 -5.13
N PHE A 358 43.05 9.00 -4.99
CA PHE A 358 43.39 7.59 -4.79
C PHE A 358 42.99 7.06 -3.40
N GLU A 359 43.05 7.90 -2.37
CA GLU A 359 42.71 7.50 -1.00
C GLU A 359 41.19 7.37 -0.83
N SER A 360 40.43 8.28 -1.44
CA SER A 360 38.97 8.22 -1.55
C SER A 360 38.49 6.95 -2.30
N GLU A 361 39.15 6.60 -3.40
CA GLU A 361 38.86 5.36 -4.12
C GLU A 361 39.15 4.10 -3.30
N ARG A 362 40.19 4.11 -2.47
CA ARG A 362 40.54 2.95 -1.63
C ARG A 362 39.52 2.74 -0.51
N GLU A 363 39.04 3.82 0.09
CA GLU A 363 38.04 3.75 1.16
C GLU A 363 36.65 3.35 0.62
N THR A 364 36.27 3.85 -0.56
CA THR A 364 35.04 3.42 -1.23
C THR A 364 35.06 1.93 -1.61
N ARG A 365 36.21 1.39 -2.05
CA ARG A 365 36.36 -0.07 -2.30
C ARG A 365 36.20 -0.89 -1.03
N LYS A 366 36.84 -0.50 0.08
CA LYS A 366 36.70 -1.20 1.37
C LYS A 366 35.26 -1.20 1.89
N ASN A 367 34.58 -0.06 1.78
CA ASN A 367 33.18 0.06 2.19
C ASN A 367 32.25 -0.80 1.33
N LYS A 368 32.53 -0.89 0.02
CA LYS A 368 31.80 -1.78 -0.90
C LYS A 368 32.01 -3.26 -0.56
N GLU A 369 33.26 -3.68 -0.36
CA GLU A 369 33.58 -5.06 0.03
C GLU A 369 32.91 -5.46 1.36
N GLN A 370 32.91 -4.57 2.36
CA GLN A 370 32.23 -4.81 3.63
C GLN A 370 30.70 -4.91 3.45
N SER A 371 30.11 -4.05 2.61
CA SER A 371 28.68 -4.11 2.28
C SER A 371 28.32 -5.41 1.56
N ASP A 372 29.15 -5.85 0.61
CA ASP A 372 28.92 -7.08 -0.15
C ASP A 372 29.01 -8.32 0.75
N LEU A 373 29.93 -8.34 1.70
CA LEU A 373 30.03 -9.41 2.71
C LEU A 373 28.78 -9.48 3.60
N ILE A 374 28.25 -8.33 4.04
CA ILE A 374 27.01 -8.26 4.81
C ILE A 374 25.81 -8.76 3.99
N ASN A 375 25.73 -8.39 2.71
CA ASN A 375 24.65 -8.81 1.83
C ASN A 375 24.70 -10.32 1.53
N GLN A 376 25.89 -10.90 1.33
CA GLN A 376 26.04 -12.33 1.15
C GLN A 376 25.59 -13.12 2.38
N GLU A 377 25.94 -12.67 3.58
CA GLU A 377 25.51 -13.30 4.84
C GLU A 377 23.99 -13.17 5.03
N LEU A 378 23.38 -12.05 4.67
CA LEU A 378 21.92 -11.87 4.68
C LEU A 378 21.22 -12.79 3.69
N LEU A 379 21.70 -12.90 2.45
CA LEU A 379 21.14 -13.79 1.44
C LEU A 379 21.24 -15.26 1.86
N LYS A 380 22.37 -15.66 2.46
CA LYS A 380 22.56 -17.00 3.02
C LYS A 380 21.52 -17.30 4.10
N ARG A 381 21.23 -16.33 4.99
CA ARG A 381 20.19 -16.46 6.02
C ARG A 381 18.79 -16.56 5.42
N ILE A 382 18.47 -15.73 4.43
CA ILE A 382 17.15 -15.74 3.76
C ILE A 382 16.95 -17.07 3.03
N SER A 383 17.92 -17.50 2.22
CA SER A 383 17.86 -18.76 1.48
C SER A 383 17.70 -19.96 2.43
N GLY A 384 18.46 -19.98 3.54
CA GLY A 384 18.30 -20.99 4.58
C GLY A 384 16.89 -21.02 5.19
N ARG A 385 16.25 -19.86 5.39
CA ARG A 385 14.88 -19.76 5.90
C ARG A 385 13.83 -20.18 4.87
N VAL A 386 13.99 -19.80 3.61
CA VAL A 386 13.11 -20.24 2.52
C VAL A 386 13.20 -21.75 2.36
N ALA A 387 14.41 -22.32 2.36
CA ALA A 387 14.59 -23.76 2.34
C ALA A 387 13.94 -24.45 3.55
N GLN A 388 14.06 -23.89 4.77
CA GLN A 388 13.34 -24.40 5.94
C GLN A 388 11.82 -24.33 5.79
N LEU A 389 11.28 -23.24 5.23
CA LEU A 389 9.84 -23.10 4.98
C LEU A 389 9.33 -24.11 3.94
N LEU A 390 10.14 -24.41 2.92
CA LEU A 390 9.82 -25.36 1.87
C LEU A 390 10.03 -26.83 2.30
N THR A 391 10.93 -27.09 3.24
CA THR A 391 11.24 -28.43 3.77
C THR A 391 10.48 -28.79 5.04
N LEU A 392 9.74 -27.86 5.63
CA LEU A 392 8.79 -28.17 6.69
C LEU A 392 7.83 -29.24 6.15
N PRO A 393 7.84 -30.47 6.71
CA PRO A 393 6.96 -31.52 6.26
C PRO A 393 5.53 -30.99 6.30
N ARG A 394 4.82 -31.09 5.18
CA ARG A 394 3.39 -30.74 5.07
C ARG A 394 2.49 -31.56 6.01
N LEU A 395 3.08 -32.50 6.75
CA LEU A 395 2.55 -33.18 7.91
C LEU A 395 2.59 -32.22 9.11
N LEU A 396 1.82 -31.13 9.05
CA LEU A 396 1.37 -30.53 10.30
C LEU A 396 0.53 -31.62 10.98
N PRO A 397 0.84 -32.01 12.24
CA PRO A 397 -0.09 -32.84 13.00
C PRO A 397 -1.47 -32.16 12.93
N GLU A 398 -2.54 -32.95 12.83
CA GLU A 398 -3.92 -32.44 12.76
C GLU A 398 -4.05 -31.22 13.69
N GLU A 399 -4.45 -30.08 13.11
CA GLU A 399 -4.31 -28.74 13.71
C GLU A 399 -4.88 -28.65 15.12
N ASP A 400 -5.80 -29.56 15.46
CA ASP A 400 -6.49 -29.67 16.74
C ASP A 400 -5.58 -29.90 17.95
N ASN A 401 -4.37 -30.46 17.77
CA ASN A 401 -3.46 -30.76 18.89
C ASN A 401 -2.46 -29.63 19.21
N ILE A 402 -2.43 -28.53 18.44
CA ILE A 402 -1.52 -27.42 18.70
C ILE A 402 -2.23 -26.38 19.59
N PRO A 403 -1.66 -26.01 20.75
CA PRO A 403 -2.30 -25.04 21.63
C PRO A 403 -2.45 -23.68 20.94
N LYS A 404 -3.57 -23.01 21.20
CA LYS A 404 -3.85 -21.66 20.70
C LYS A 404 -2.97 -20.66 21.45
N LEU A 405 -1.95 -20.13 20.76
CA LEU A 405 -1.07 -19.08 21.26
C LEU A 405 -1.59 -17.69 20.85
N PRO A 406 -1.31 -16.61 21.63
CA PRO A 406 -0.64 -16.64 22.93
C PRO A 406 -1.56 -17.14 24.06
N PHE A 407 -0.98 -17.75 25.10
CA PHE A 407 -1.71 -18.09 26.33
C PHE A 407 -2.24 -16.83 27.00
N LYS A 408 -3.54 -16.80 27.26
CA LYS A 408 -4.27 -15.65 27.81
C LYS A 408 -4.42 -15.73 29.32
N THR A 409 -4.32 -16.92 29.89
CA THR A 409 -4.42 -17.17 31.34
C THR A 409 -3.31 -18.10 31.84
N ILE A 410 -3.05 -18.06 33.16
CA ILE A 410 -2.10 -18.99 33.80
C ILE A 410 -2.65 -20.43 33.77
N GLN A 411 -3.98 -20.58 33.80
CA GLN A 411 -4.67 -21.86 33.72
C GLN A 411 -4.44 -22.52 32.36
N GLU A 412 -4.58 -21.80 31.25
CA GLU A 412 -4.26 -22.32 29.92
C GLU A 412 -2.80 -22.78 29.82
N LEU A 413 -1.87 -21.99 30.37
CA LEU A 413 -0.46 -22.37 30.41
C LEU A 413 -0.24 -23.65 31.25
N LYS A 414 -0.89 -23.78 32.41
CA LYS A 414 -0.79 -24.98 33.26
C LYS A 414 -1.38 -26.23 32.59
N ILE A 415 -2.51 -26.09 31.90
CA ILE A 415 -3.13 -27.18 31.14
C ILE A 415 -2.14 -27.64 30.06
N PHE A 416 -1.57 -26.71 29.30
CA PHE A 416 -0.55 -27.03 28.31
C PHE A 416 0.66 -27.76 28.91
N GLU A 417 1.18 -27.30 30.06
CA GLU A 417 2.31 -27.94 30.73
C GLU A 417 1.98 -29.36 31.22
N THR A 418 0.70 -29.66 31.49
CA THR A 418 0.23 -30.97 31.96
C THR A 418 -0.06 -31.93 30.81
N ASP A 419 -0.70 -31.43 29.74
CA ASP A 419 -1.14 -32.22 28.59
C ASP A 419 -0.06 -32.32 27.49
N TYR A 420 1.12 -31.74 27.74
CA TYR A 420 2.21 -31.75 26.79
C TYR A 420 2.69 -33.18 26.47
N SER A 421 2.90 -33.43 25.18
CA SER A 421 3.53 -34.64 24.65
C SER A 421 4.69 -34.30 23.72
N ASP A 422 5.67 -35.20 23.61
CA ASP A 422 6.86 -34.99 22.77
C ASP A 422 6.53 -34.83 21.27
N ASN A 423 5.40 -35.39 20.82
CA ASN A 423 4.93 -35.24 19.44
C ASN A 423 4.55 -33.77 19.12
N VAL A 424 4.04 -33.03 20.10
CA VAL A 424 3.65 -31.62 19.97
C VAL A 424 4.87 -30.69 20.08
N HIS A 425 5.96 -31.13 20.72
CA HIS A 425 7.20 -30.35 20.90
C HIS A 425 7.71 -29.75 19.61
N ASN A 426 7.93 -30.59 18.60
CA ASN A 426 8.55 -30.18 17.35
C ASN A 426 7.65 -29.22 16.57
N ALA A 427 6.33 -29.42 16.62
CA ALA A 427 5.36 -28.54 15.98
C ALA A 427 5.39 -27.13 16.61
N ILE A 428 5.40 -27.04 17.94
CA ILE A 428 5.47 -25.73 18.63
C ILE A 428 6.85 -25.10 18.44
N VAL A 429 7.95 -25.85 18.56
CA VAL A 429 9.30 -25.33 18.31
C VAL A 429 9.39 -24.77 16.89
N ASN A 430 8.85 -25.46 15.89
CA ASN A 430 8.81 -24.97 14.51
C ASN A 430 8.01 -23.67 14.41
N ARG A 431 6.77 -23.65 14.93
CA ARG A 431 5.92 -22.45 14.94
C ARG A 431 6.61 -21.25 15.59
N VAL A 432 7.14 -21.43 16.79
CA VAL A 432 7.81 -20.37 17.57
C VAL A 432 9.12 -19.94 16.91
N SER A 433 9.84 -20.85 16.23
CA SER A 433 11.08 -20.50 15.52
C SER A 433 10.87 -19.60 14.30
N LEU A 434 9.64 -19.53 13.77
CA LEU A 434 9.28 -18.57 12.70
C LEU A 434 9.37 -17.11 13.19
N VAL A 435 9.16 -16.91 14.50
CA VAL A 435 9.29 -15.61 15.15
C VAL A 435 10.76 -15.26 15.32
N SER A 436 11.24 -14.36 14.46
CA SER A 436 12.66 -13.98 14.37
C SER A 436 12.95 -12.60 14.96
N GLY A 437 14.24 -12.26 15.05
CA GLY A 437 14.73 -10.97 15.49
C GLY A 437 16.13 -10.70 14.94
N LYS A 438 16.52 -9.43 14.88
CA LYS A 438 17.85 -9.00 14.39
C LYS A 438 19.01 -9.58 15.21
N ASP A 439 18.76 -9.85 16.47
CA ASP A 439 19.69 -10.42 17.43
C ASP A 439 18.95 -11.39 18.36
N MET A 440 19.71 -12.23 19.07
CA MET A 440 19.19 -13.25 19.99
C MET A 440 18.26 -12.65 21.05
N ARG A 441 18.56 -11.44 21.57
CA ARG A 441 17.74 -10.78 22.60
C ARG A 441 16.36 -10.42 22.05
N THR A 442 16.33 -9.81 20.88
CA THR A 442 15.11 -9.40 20.17
C THR A 442 14.28 -10.63 19.77
N CYS A 443 14.93 -11.69 19.30
CA CYS A 443 14.25 -12.96 18.97
C CYS A 443 13.55 -13.55 20.20
N ILE A 444 14.25 -13.70 21.33
CA ILE A 444 13.65 -14.21 22.58
C ILE A 444 12.47 -13.33 23.04
N PHE A 445 12.59 -12.00 22.93
CA PHE A 445 11.50 -11.08 23.30
C PHE A 445 10.26 -11.25 22.41
N ASN A 446 10.46 -11.44 21.11
CA ASN A 446 9.38 -11.66 20.16
C ASN A 446 8.73 -13.03 20.41
N GLN A 447 9.51 -14.09 20.61
CA GLN A 447 9.01 -15.43 20.92
C GLN A 447 8.20 -15.45 22.23
N LEU A 448 8.68 -14.78 23.29
CA LEU A 448 7.93 -14.63 24.54
C LEU A 448 6.61 -13.88 24.34
N SER A 449 6.58 -12.90 23.44
CA SER A 449 5.36 -12.13 23.16
C SER A 449 4.36 -12.90 22.27
N ASP A 450 4.86 -13.83 21.46
CA ASP A 450 4.04 -14.76 20.65
C ASP A 450 3.41 -15.85 21.51
N VAL A 451 4.13 -16.31 22.55
CA VAL A 451 3.68 -17.40 23.42
C VAL A 451 2.86 -16.90 24.62
N LEU A 452 3.22 -15.76 25.23
CA LEU A 452 2.59 -15.26 26.46
C LEU A 452 1.90 -13.92 26.20
N ALA A 453 0.60 -13.86 26.46
CA ALA A 453 -0.12 -12.59 26.42
C ALA A 453 0.43 -11.64 27.51
N PRO A 454 0.34 -10.30 27.32
CA PRO A 454 0.84 -9.34 28.31
C PRO A 454 0.30 -9.56 29.72
N GLY A 455 -0.96 -9.98 29.87
CA GLY A 455 -1.57 -10.31 31.16
C GLY A 455 -0.91 -11.50 31.85
N VAL A 456 -0.60 -12.56 31.10
CA VAL A 456 0.12 -13.74 31.61
C VAL A 456 1.57 -13.39 31.93
N GLY A 457 2.25 -12.67 31.03
CA GLY A 457 3.65 -12.29 31.22
C GLY A 457 3.90 -11.44 32.47
N HIS A 458 2.93 -10.65 32.92
CA HIS A 458 2.99 -9.91 34.19
C HIS A 458 2.87 -10.82 35.43
N LEU A 459 2.09 -11.90 35.34
CA LEU A 459 1.86 -12.87 36.41
C LEU A 459 2.94 -13.96 36.49
N CYS A 460 3.89 -13.97 35.55
CA CYS A 460 5.01 -14.89 35.52
C CYS A 460 6.26 -14.27 36.16
N SER A 461 7.13 -15.12 36.70
CA SER A 461 8.50 -14.77 37.06
C SER A 461 9.41 -15.96 36.75
N TRP A 462 10.73 -15.73 36.70
CA TRP A 462 11.65 -16.84 36.42
C TRP A 462 11.52 -17.93 37.48
N ALA A 463 11.72 -17.61 38.76
CA ALA A 463 11.78 -18.57 39.86
C ALA A 463 10.54 -18.57 40.79
N GLY A 464 9.40 -18.02 40.34
CA GLY A 464 8.17 -17.98 41.13
C GLY A 464 8.15 -16.99 42.32
N ARG A 465 8.88 -15.87 42.23
CA ARG A 465 8.94 -14.86 43.31
C ARG A 465 7.65 -14.04 43.38
N ASN A 466 7.32 -13.53 44.57
CA ASN A 466 6.15 -12.66 44.83
C ASN A 466 4.81 -13.30 44.43
N ASN A 467 4.63 -14.60 44.66
CA ASN A 467 3.44 -15.37 44.26
C ASN A 467 3.18 -15.40 42.74
N ASN A 468 4.16 -15.03 41.91
CA ASN A 468 4.07 -15.19 40.46
C ASN A 468 4.29 -16.66 40.07
N TYR A 469 3.73 -17.06 38.93
CA TYR A 469 3.97 -18.38 38.35
C TYR A 469 5.43 -18.53 37.92
N SER A 470 6.08 -19.62 38.33
CA SER A 470 7.46 -19.92 37.93
C SER A 470 7.47 -20.50 36.52
N ILE A 471 8.26 -19.89 35.62
CA ILE A 471 8.52 -20.49 34.29
C ILE A 471 9.89 -21.17 34.21
N GLN A 472 10.67 -21.15 35.28
CA GLN A 472 11.92 -21.91 35.34
C GLN A 472 11.62 -23.40 35.31
N ASN A 473 12.32 -24.12 34.44
CA ASN A 473 12.20 -25.58 34.24
C ASN A 473 10.82 -26.04 33.72
N THR A 474 10.04 -25.17 33.09
CA THR A 474 8.81 -25.56 32.40
C THR A 474 9.08 -26.04 30.98
N VAL A 475 8.12 -26.79 30.43
CA VAL A 475 8.12 -27.25 29.04
C VAL A 475 8.21 -26.05 28.09
N ILE A 476 7.43 -25.00 28.33
CA ILE A 476 7.44 -23.83 27.45
C ILE A 476 8.81 -23.15 27.39
N THR A 477 9.56 -23.16 28.50
CA THR A 477 10.91 -22.62 28.56
C THR A 477 11.90 -23.47 27.76
N LYS A 478 11.73 -24.80 27.76
CA LYS A 478 12.51 -25.72 26.91
C LYS A 478 12.21 -25.46 25.42
N ILE A 479 10.93 -25.35 25.06
CA ILE A 479 10.48 -25.04 23.68
C ILE A 479 11.09 -23.71 23.20
N LEU A 480 11.00 -22.65 24.00
CA LEU A 480 11.55 -21.34 23.65
C LEU A 480 13.07 -21.37 23.46
N LEU A 481 13.80 -22.11 24.30
CA LEU A 481 15.24 -22.28 24.15
C LEU A 481 15.59 -23.03 22.86
N ASP A 482 14.89 -24.12 22.56
CA ASP A 482 15.09 -24.90 21.34
C ASP A 482 14.75 -24.07 20.08
N ALA A 483 13.64 -23.33 20.10
CA ALA A 483 13.25 -22.41 19.03
C ALA A 483 14.25 -21.26 18.85
N THR A 484 14.82 -20.73 19.94
CA THR A 484 15.91 -19.74 19.87
C THR A 484 17.15 -20.34 19.22
N ARG A 485 17.53 -21.56 19.59
CA ARG A 485 18.73 -22.24 19.05
C ARG A 485 18.63 -22.58 17.57
N LYS A 486 17.42 -22.74 17.01
CA LYS A 486 17.24 -22.84 15.56
C LYS A 486 17.69 -21.58 14.81
N ASN A 487 17.51 -20.41 15.42
CA ASN A 487 17.91 -19.13 14.84
C ASN A 487 19.31 -18.68 15.29
N PHE A 488 19.75 -19.07 16.49
CA PHE A 488 21.00 -18.68 17.13
C PHE A 488 21.65 -19.90 17.82
N PRO A 489 22.30 -20.81 17.07
CA PRO A 489 22.81 -22.09 17.57
C PRO A 489 23.79 -21.97 18.75
N GLU A 490 24.52 -20.87 18.83
CA GLU A 490 25.49 -20.55 19.89
C GLU A 490 24.85 -20.14 21.23
N THR A 491 23.51 -20.11 21.29
CA THR A 491 22.78 -19.67 22.49
C THR A 491 22.98 -20.62 23.67
N LYS A 492 23.79 -20.18 24.64
CA LYS A 492 23.97 -20.82 25.94
C LYS A 492 22.75 -20.60 26.84
N LYS A 493 22.39 -21.62 27.63
CA LYS A 493 21.24 -21.59 28.56
C LYS A 493 21.26 -20.35 29.45
N ASN A 494 22.36 -20.07 30.16
CA ASN A 494 22.46 -18.91 31.06
C ASN A 494 22.19 -17.56 30.37
N LYS A 495 22.63 -17.42 29.11
CA LYS A 495 22.42 -16.19 28.33
C LYS A 495 20.95 -16.03 27.97
N PHE A 496 20.30 -17.12 27.55
CA PHE A 496 18.86 -17.16 27.30
C PHE A 496 18.07 -16.81 28.58
N GLU A 497 18.38 -17.45 29.72
CA GLU A 497 17.70 -17.18 30.99
C GLU A 497 17.77 -15.72 31.42
N ASN A 498 18.93 -15.07 31.26
CA ASN A 498 19.10 -13.66 31.60
C ASN A 498 18.20 -12.76 30.75
N VAL A 499 18.06 -13.05 29.45
CA VAL A 499 17.15 -12.31 28.58
C VAL A 499 15.69 -12.53 28.96
N VAL A 500 15.30 -13.77 29.27
CA VAL A 500 13.93 -14.08 29.73
C VAL A 500 13.61 -13.35 31.04
N LYS A 501 14.55 -13.34 32.00
CA LYS A 501 14.43 -12.59 33.26
C LYS A 501 14.22 -11.09 33.01
N ASP A 502 14.99 -10.50 32.12
CA ASP A 502 14.84 -9.08 31.74
C ASP A 502 13.47 -8.78 31.13
N TRP A 503 13.00 -9.67 30.25
CA TRP A 503 11.66 -9.54 29.68
C TRP A 503 10.61 -9.59 30.79
N LEU A 504 10.61 -10.61 31.65
CA LEU A 504 9.63 -10.76 32.72
C LEU A 504 9.61 -9.60 33.73
N LYS A 505 10.78 -9.02 34.08
CA LYS A 505 10.86 -7.84 34.94
C LYS A 505 10.02 -6.67 34.42
N ALA A 506 9.98 -6.48 33.10
CA ALA A 506 9.18 -5.44 32.45
C ALA A 506 7.71 -5.85 32.18
N GLY A 507 7.26 -7.01 32.70
CA GLY A 507 5.90 -7.55 32.49
C GLY A 507 4.79 -6.60 32.93
N ASN A 508 4.89 -6.01 34.12
CA ASN A 508 3.88 -5.07 34.64
C ASN A 508 3.73 -3.83 33.73
N GLN A 509 4.85 -3.28 33.23
CA GLN A 509 4.81 -2.13 32.33
C GLN A 509 4.16 -2.48 30.99
N ARG A 510 4.43 -3.68 30.43
CA ARG A 510 3.79 -4.15 29.21
C ARG A 510 2.29 -4.35 29.39
N TYR A 511 1.86 -4.90 30.52
CA TYR A 511 0.45 -5.09 30.83
C TYR A 511 -0.30 -3.76 30.94
N LYS A 512 0.23 -2.78 31.68
CA LYS A 512 -0.35 -1.42 31.76
C LYS A 512 -0.52 -0.76 30.39
N ARG A 513 0.48 -0.89 29.51
CA ARG A 513 0.40 -0.37 28.13
C ARG A 513 -0.65 -1.09 27.28
N ALA A 514 -0.90 -2.38 27.55
CA ALA A 514 -1.93 -3.14 26.84
C ALA A 514 -3.33 -2.69 27.28
N LEU A 515 -3.55 -2.45 28.57
CA LEU A 515 -4.82 -1.91 29.10
C LEU A 515 -5.15 -0.53 28.53
N GLN A 516 -4.15 0.35 28.41
CA GLN A 516 -4.33 1.68 27.81
C GLN A 516 -4.69 1.67 26.32
N LYS A 517 -4.49 0.54 25.62
CA LYS A 517 -4.75 0.40 24.18
C LYS A 517 -6.10 -0.25 23.87
N GLN A 518 -6.83 -0.74 24.88
CA GLN A 518 -8.17 -1.25 24.66
C GLN A 518 -9.12 -0.04 24.56
N PRO A 519 -9.80 0.15 23.40
CA PRO A 519 -10.66 1.29 23.14
C PRO A 519 -11.94 1.30 23.98
#